data_AF-A0A366WN29-F1
#
_entry.id   AF-A0A366WN29-F1
#
_cell.length_a   1.000
_cell.length_b   1.000
_cell.length_c   1.000
_cell.angle_alpha   90.00
_cell.angle_beta   90.00
_cell.angle_gamma   90.00
#
_symmetry.space_group_name_H-M   'P 1'
#
loop_
_entity.id
_entity.type
_entity.pdbx_description
1 polymer ?
#
loop_
_entity_poly.entity_id
_entity_poly.type
_entity_poly.pdbx_seq_one_letter_code
_entity_poly.pdbx_strand_id
1 'polypeptide(L)'
;MTTAVLDFPGGSLTLSRPGTDDPALRAWSAADELLLQAAFDHLETVTDARVLVIDDQYGALTLGLSRFAPDVVADNAQLSAALVTNANQNPGNPVPACIYSWLQPPTASYDLIVLRIPREADYLAWLLRWVNGALRPDGIMLAAGMIKHLPDRSVDVFADAVKVRQVGRAVKKARVISCSRGQATLDNWPGTWKGYELGKGCGLTAGPGRRPENLGIRVAAMPAVFAREKLDIGTRLMLPHLAAAIEPCRSGARVLDLACGNGVLGLAALAVKPDIEITFSDVSSQAVLSASRNQEAAFPGARAFFAHSDGIASNSEPFERILLNPPFHEGGVVGDHIALRLFEQASRNLTRTGRLLMVGNRHLGYHRSLRRFFSQVRQVDADPKFVVFEAWRG
;
A
#
# COMPACT_ATOMS: atom_id res chain seq x y z
N MET A 1 -10.87 -0.95 18.07
CA MET A 1 -11.30 -1.81 16.95
C MET A 1 -12.80 -1.67 16.82
N THR A 2 -13.29 -1.30 15.64
CA THR A 2 -14.73 -1.08 15.43
C THR A 2 -15.36 -2.31 14.80
N THR A 3 -16.36 -2.91 15.44
CA THR A 3 -17.11 -4.07 14.91
C THR A 3 -18.51 -3.66 14.49
N ALA A 4 -18.97 -4.11 13.32
CA ALA A 4 -20.29 -3.84 12.80
C ALA A 4 -20.83 -5.02 11.97
N VAL A 5 -22.15 -5.20 11.98
CA VAL A 5 -22.83 -6.20 11.16
C VAL A 5 -23.09 -5.65 9.75
N LEU A 6 -22.79 -6.43 8.73
CA LEU A 6 -23.13 -6.21 7.32
C LEU A 6 -24.19 -7.21 6.90
N ASP A 7 -25.37 -6.75 6.54
CA ASP A 7 -26.42 -7.58 5.94
C ASP A 7 -26.31 -7.58 4.42
N PHE A 8 -26.48 -8.74 3.80
CA PHE A 8 -26.38 -8.94 2.35
C PHE A 8 -27.26 -10.13 1.91
N PRO A 9 -27.51 -10.35 0.61
CA PRO A 9 -28.43 -11.42 0.18
C PRO A 9 -28.08 -12.83 0.65
N GLY A 10 -26.80 -13.10 0.91
CA GLY A 10 -26.31 -14.40 1.41
C GLY A 10 -26.32 -14.56 2.92
N GLY A 11 -26.79 -13.58 3.69
CA GLY A 11 -26.85 -13.62 5.15
C GLY A 11 -26.33 -12.34 5.80
N SER A 12 -25.62 -12.49 6.92
CA SER A 12 -24.99 -11.36 7.62
C SER A 12 -23.55 -11.70 8.02
N LEU A 13 -22.70 -10.69 8.05
CA LEU A 13 -21.32 -10.79 8.51
C LEU A 13 -21.06 -9.84 9.68
N THR A 14 -20.47 -10.34 10.75
CA THR A 14 -19.89 -9.49 11.80
C THR A 14 -18.45 -9.18 11.44
N LEU A 15 -18.16 -7.93 11.08
CA LEU A 15 -16.85 -7.52 10.57
C LEU A 15 -16.23 -6.44 11.45
N SER A 16 -14.93 -6.57 11.66
CA SER A 16 -14.15 -5.65 12.48
C SER A 16 -13.07 -4.94 11.70
N ARG A 17 -12.88 -3.66 12.03
CA ARG A 17 -11.82 -2.80 11.53
C ARG A 17 -10.78 -2.54 12.63
N PRO A 18 -9.51 -2.96 12.44
CA PRO A 18 -8.44 -2.65 13.37
C PRO A 18 -8.04 -1.16 13.31
N GLY A 19 -7.38 -0.67 14.36
CA GLY A 19 -6.71 0.64 14.35
C GLY A 19 -7.58 1.86 14.64
N THR A 20 -8.88 1.70 14.90
CA THR A 20 -9.79 2.79 15.29
C THR A 20 -10.84 2.33 16.29
N ASP A 21 -11.29 3.25 17.15
CA ASP A 21 -12.46 3.10 18.02
C ASP A 21 -13.63 4.00 17.58
N ASP A 22 -13.47 4.73 16.47
CA ASP A 22 -14.53 5.52 15.87
C ASP A 22 -15.62 4.59 15.28
N PRO A 23 -16.86 4.62 15.80
CA PRO A 23 -17.95 3.78 15.32
C PRO A 23 -18.38 4.13 13.89
N ALA A 24 -18.08 5.34 13.39
CA ALA A 24 -18.35 5.72 12.00
C ALA A 24 -17.43 5.01 11.00
N LEU A 25 -16.29 4.48 11.46
CA LEU A 25 -15.28 3.80 10.67
C LEU A 25 -15.45 2.28 10.75
N ARG A 26 -16.37 1.77 9.93
CA ARG A 26 -16.66 0.32 9.82
C ARG A 26 -15.68 -0.39 8.87
N ALA A 27 -15.64 -1.72 8.97
CA ALA A 27 -14.88 -2.60 8.06
C ALA A 27 -15.47 -2.67 6.64
N TRP A 28 -16.63 -2.07 6.43
CA TRP A 28 -17.37 -2.08 5.18
C TRP A 28 -18.09 -0.74 4.99
N SER A 29 -18.56 -0.51 3.77
CA SER A 29 -19.27 0.68 3.33
C SER A 29 -20.48 0.30 2.48
N ALA A 30 -21.32 1.29 2.15
CA ALA A 30 -22.45 1.06 1.25
C ALA A 30 -22.04 0.61 -0.16
N ALA A 31 -20.79 0.85 -0.57
CA ALA A 31 -20.28 0.31 -1.83
C ALA A 31 -20.12 -1.21 -1.77
N ASP A 32 -19.69 -1.74 -0.62
CA ASP A 32 -19.53 -3.18 -0.42
C ASP A 32 -20.91 -3.89 -0.38
N GLU A 33 -21.91 -3.29 0.29
CA GLU A 33 -23.32 -3.74 0.24
C GLU A 33 -23.83 -3.84 -1.21
N LEU A 34 -23.63 -2.79 -2.01
CA LEU A 34 -24.10 -2.75 -3.41
C LEU A 34 -23.39 -3.77 -4.30
N LEU A 35 -22.08 -4.00 -4.08
CA LEU A 35 -21.34 -5.02 -4.81
C LEU A 35 -21.82 -6.41 -4.46
N LEU A 36 -22.07 -6.71 -3.19
CA LEU A 36 -22.62 -8.00 -2.78
C LEU A 36 -24.00 -8.22 -3.40
N GLN A 37 -24.89 -7.21 -3.35
CA GLN A 37 -26.20 -7.33 -4.00
C GLN A 37 -26.07 -7.63 -5.49
N ALA A 38 -25.32 -6.81 -6.23
CA ALA A 38 -25.19 -6.95 -7.68
C ALA A 38 -24.48 -8.27 -8.08
N ALA A 39 -23.52 -8.73 -7.26
CA ALA A 39 -22.84 -10.00 -7.49
C ALA A 39 -23.79 -11.19 -7.28
N PHE A 40 -24.61 -11.18 -6.22
CA PHE A 40 -25.61 -12.23 -5.99
C PHE A 40 -26.65 -12.27 -7.10
N ASP A 41 -27.21 -11.13 -7.50
CA ASP A 41 -28.18 -11.04 -8.59
C ASP A 41 -27.61 -11.63 -9.89
N HIS A 42 -26.31 -11.42 -10.16
CA HIS A 42 -25.66 -11.99 -11.35
C HIS A 42 -25.43 -13.50 -11.22
N LEU A 43 -24.89 -13.93 -10.08
CA LEU A 43 -24.50 -15.33 -9.83
C LEU A 43 -25.70 -16.27 -9.64
N GLU A 44 -26.90 -15.76 -9.40
CA GLU A 44 -28.13 -16.56 -9.48
C GLU A 44 -28.40 -17.10 -10.89
N THR A 45 -27.89 -16.42 -11.92
CA THR A 45 -28.11 -16.78 -13.33
C THR A 45 -26.94 -17.54 -13.97
N VAL A 46 -25.81 -17.65 -13.27
CA VAL A 46 -24.57 -18.27 -13.79
C VAL A 46 -24.08 -19.33 -12.82
N THR A 47 -24.18 -20.60 -13.22
CA THR A 47 -23.67 -21.74 -12.45
C THR A 47 -22.15 -21.89 -12.62
N ASP A 48 -21.45 -22.32 -11.57
CA ASP A 48 -20.00 -22.61 -11.56
C ASP A 48 -19.11 -21.44 -12.02
N ALA A 49 -19.56 -20.20 -11.79
CA ALA A 49 -18.81 -18.99 -12.13
C ALA A 49 -17.51 -18.89 -11.32
N ARG A 50 -16.40 -18.60 -12.00
CA ARG A 50 -15.14 -18.26 -11.33
C ARG A 50 -15.14 -16.78 -10.96
N VAL A 51 -15.07 -16.50 -9.66
CA VAL A 51 -15.15 -15.15 -9.09
C VAL A 51 -13.78 -14.66 -8.61
N LEU A 52 -13.46 -13.40 -8.91
CA LEU A 52 -12.32 -12.68 -8.34
C LEU A 52 -12.80 -11.45 -7.58
N VAL A 53 -12.28 -11.23 -6.39
CA VAL A 53 -12.44 -9.99 -5.63
C VAL A 53 -11.14 -9.18 -5.69
N ILE A 54 -11.23 -7.89 -6.03
CA ILE A 54 -10.10 -6.97 -6.12
C ILE A 54 -10.23 -5.85 -5.08
N ASP A 55 -9.17 -5.65 -4.30
CA ASP A 55 -9.01 -4.59 -3.30
C ASP A 55 -10.10 -4.56 -2.22
N ASP A 56 -10.50 -5.75 -1.75
CA ASP A 56 -11.20 -5.87 -0.47
C ASP A 56 -10.26 -5.42 0.67
N GLN A 57 -10.76 -4.62 1.59
CA GLN A 57 -9.94 -4.03 2.65
C GLN A 57 -9.91 -4.89 3.91
N TYR A 58 -11.08 -5.43 4.29
CA TYR A 58 -11.25 -6.13 5.55
C TYR A 58 -12.07 -7.41 5.42
N GLY A 59 -12.31 -7.89 4.19
CA GLY A 59 -12.99 -9.17 3.95
C GLY A 59 -14.49 -9.06 3.71
N ALA A 60 -15.06 -7.87 3.56
CA ALA A 60 -16.50 -7.71 3.41
C ALA A 60 -17.03 -8.39 2.14
N LEU A 61 -16.30 -8.21 1.03
CA LEU A 61 -16.65 -8.79 -0.27
C LEU A 61 -16.24 -10.25 -0.33
N THR A 62 -15.02 -10.55 0.11
CA THR A 62 -14.41 -11.88 0.04
C THR A 62 -15.18 -12.88 0.89
N LEU A 63 -15.48 -12.54 2.14
CA LEU A 63 -16.26 -13.42 3.02
C LEU A 63 -17.74 -13.43 2.62
N GLY A 64 -18.29 -12.30 2.13
CA GLY A 64 -19.68 -12.23 1.67
C GLY A 64 -19.94 -13.09 0.44
N LEU A 65 -18.92 -13.30 -0.39
CA LEU A 65 -18.96 -14.16 -1.56
C LEU A 65 -18.40 -15.56 -1.31
N SER A 66 -18.10 -15.94 -0.05
CA SER A 66 -17.41 -17.21 0.29
C SER A 66 -18.06 -18.46 -0.31
N ARG A 67 -19.40 -18.49 -0.44
CA ARG A 67 -20.15 -19.62 -1.05
C ARG A 67 -19.79 -19.87 -2.52
N PHE A 68 -19.19 -18.88 -3.18
CA PHE A 68 -18.72 -18.94 -4.56
C PHE A 68 -17.20 -19.15 -4.65
N ALA A 69 -16.53 -19.43 -3.53
CA ALA A 69 -15.09 -19.67 -3.42
C ALA A 69 -14.23 -18.68 -4.24
N PRO A 70 -14.35 -17.36 -3.99
CA PRO A 70 -13.65 -16.35 -4.79
C PRO A 70 -12.15 -16.44 -4.59
N ASP A 71 -11.41 -16.25 -5.68
CA ASP A 71 -10.02 -15.79 -5.60
C ASP A 71 -10.02 -14.34 -5.10
N VAL A 72 -8.98 -13.91 -4.40
CA VAL A 72 -8.84 -12.51 -3.96
C VAL A 72 -7.45 -11.96 -4.24
N VAL A 73 -7.37 -10.73 -4.75
CA VAL A 73 -6.11 -10.00 -4.93
C VAL A 73 -6.24 -8.58 -4.40
N ALA A 74 -5.21 -8.07 -3.72
CA ALA A 74 -5.18 -6.70 -3.25
C ALA A 74 -3.76 -6.14 -3.19
N ASP A 75 -3.64 -4.82 -3.30
CA ASP A 75 -2.40 -4.09 -3.01
C ASP A 75 -2.22 -3.81 -1.51
N ASN A 76 -2.45 -4.81 -0.65
CA ASN A 76 -2.44 -4.65 0.80
C ASN A 76 -2.02 -5.91 1.55
N ALA A 77 -0.86 -5.89 2.19
CA ALA A 77 -0.35 -6.99 3.02
C ALA A 77 -1.23 -7.32 4.25
N GLN A 78 -2.07 -6.38 4.70
CA GLN A 78 -2.98 -6.61 5.83
C GLN A 78 -4.18 -7.50 5.49
N LEU A 79 -4.49 -7.70 4.20
CA LEU A 79 -5.70 -8.40 3.78
C LEU A 79 -5.79 -9.81 4.39
N SER A 80 -4.69 -10.58 4.35
CA SER A 80 -4.69 -11.95 4.87
C SER A 80 -5.00 -11.99 6.37
N ALA A 81 -4.43 -11.08 7.16
CA ALA A 81 -4.69 -11.00 8.59
C ALA A 81 -6.14 -10.55 8.86
N ALA A 82 -6.62 -9.55 8.11
CA ALA A 82 -8.00 -9.07 8.23
C ALA A 82 -9.03 -10.16 7.89
N LEU A 83 -8.78 -10.96 6.85
CA LEU A 83 -9.63 -12.10 6.49
C LEU A 83 -9.67 -13.14 7.60
N VAL A 84 -8.52 -13.52 8.17
CA VAL A 84 -8.48 -14.48 9.30
C VAL A 84 -9.26 -13.95 10.49
N THR A 85 -9.01 -12.70 10.89
CA THR A 85 -9.72 -12.07 12.02
C THR A 85 -11.24 -12.04 11.81
N ASN A 86 -11.70 -11.69 10.61
CA ASN A 86 -13.13 -11.58 10.34
C ASN A 86 -13.78 -12.93 10.02
N ALA A 87 -13.09 -13.90 9.43
CA ALA A 87 -13.60 -15.26 9.25
C ALA A 87 -13.81 -15.97 10.60
N ASN A 88 -12.95 -15.72 11.60
CA ASN A 88 -13.14 -16.27 12.95
C ASN A 88 -14.46 -15.80 13.62
N GLN A 89 -14.99 -14.65 13.20
CA GLN A 89 -16.29 -14.14 13.67
C GLN A 89 -17.47 -14.65 12.82
N ASN A 90 -17.19 -15.28 11.68
CA ASN A 90 -18.17 -15.74 10.70
C ASN A 90 -17.85 -17.18 10.25
N PRO A 91 -18.08 -18.20 11.10
CA PRO A 91 -17.61 -19.57 10.85
C PRO A 91 -18.18 -20.23 9.58
N GLY A 92 -19.29 -19.73 9.02
CA GLY A 92 -19.84 -20.17 7.73
C GLY A 92 -19.14 -19.57 6.50
N ASN A 93 -18.20 -18.65 6.70
CA ASN A 93 -17.54 -17.88 5.66
C ASN A 93 -16.01 -18.04 5.83
N PRO A 94 -15.44 -19.17 5.37
CA PRO A 94 -14.02 -19.44 5.54
C PRO A 94 -13.16 -18.49 4.71
N VAL A 95 -11.90 -18.34 5.12
CA VAL A 95 -10.87 -17.65 4.33
C VAL A 95 -10.70 -18.38 2.99
N PRO A 96 -10.60 -17.67 1.85
CA PRO A 96 -10.42 -18.30 0.55
C PRO A 96 -9.08 -19.04 0.47
N ALA A 97 -9.03 -20.08 -0.36
CA ALA A 97 -7.82 -20.88 -0.57
C ALA A 97 -6.68 -20.08 -1.23
N CYS A 98 -7.04 -19.05 -2.01
CA CYS A 98 -6.09 -18.28 -2.81
C CYS A 98 -6.19 -16.79 -2.49
N ILE A 99 -5.17 -16.26 -1.79
CA ILE A 99 -5.00 -14.84 -1.50
C ILE A 99 -3.74 -14.36 -2.21
N TYR A 100 -3.93 -13.54 -3.23
CA TYR A 100 -2.86 -13.01 -4.08
C TYR A 100 -2.47 -11.59 -3.68
N SER A 101 -1.29 -11.18 -4.12
CA SER A 101 -0.85 -9.78 -4.16
C SER A 101 -0.35 -9.47 -5.56
N TRP A 102 -0.10 -8.20 -5.89
CA TRP A 102 0.42 -7.86 -7.22
C TRP A 102 1.87 -8.31 -7.45
N LEU A 103 2.57 -8.83 -6.42
CA LEU A 103 3.86 -9.54 -6.59
C LEU A 103 3.68 -10.84 -7.38
N GLN A 104 2.55 -11.53 -7.18
CA GLN A 104 2.19 -12.79 -7.83
C GLN A 104 0.69 -12.76 -8.10
N PRO A 105 0.25 -12.01 -9.12
CA PRO A 105 -1.17 -11.87 -9.44
C PRO A 105 -1.74 -13.20 -9.95
N PRO A 106 -3.07 -13.42 -9.83
CA PRO A 106 -3.69 -14.60 -10.41
C PRO A 106 -3.54 -14.60 -11.93
N THR A 107 -3.34 -15.79 -12.51
CA THR A 107 -3.17 -16.00 -13.96
C THR A 107 -4.41 -16.56 -14.64
N ALA A 108 -5.45 -16.85 -13.87
CA ALA A 108 -6.69 -17.41 -14.38
C ALA A 108 -7.60 -16.38 -15.05
N SER A 109 -8.59 -16.87 -15.80
CA SER A 109 -9.67 -16.05 -16.35
C SER A 109 -10.98 -16.22 -15.59
N TYR A 110 -11.67 -15.11 -15.35
CA TYR A 110 -12.83 -15.02 -14.45
C TYR A 110 -14.13 -14.69 -15.19
N ASP A 111 -15.23 -15.27 -14.73
CA ASP A 111 -16.59 -14.97 -15.20
C ASP A 111 -17.12 -13.69 -14.55
N LEU A 112 -16.78 -13.48 -13.28
CA LEU A 112 -17.13 -12.28 -12.51
C LEU A 112 -15.90 -11.72 -11.81
N ILE A 113 -15.66 -10.42 -11.99
CA ILE A 113 -14.69 -9.65 -11.20
C ILE A 113 -15.43 -8.59 -10.39
N VAL A 114 -15.27 -8.61 -9.07
CA VAL A 114 -15.83 -7.63 -8.13
C VAL A 114 -14.70 -6.70 -7.69
N LEU A 115 -14.79 -5.43 -8.05
CA LEU A 115 -13.73 -4.44 -7.83
C LEU A 115 -14.21 -3.29 -6.94
N ARG A 116 -13.52 -3.08 -5.83
CA ARG A 116 -13.67 -1.84 -5.07
C ARG A 116 -12.87 -0.73 -5.76
N ILE A 117 -13.54 0.34 -6.18
CA ILE A 117 -12.89 1.43 -6.92
C ILE A 117 -11.88 2.14 -5.99
N PRO A 118 -10.58 2.18 -6.35
CA PRO A 118 -9.58 2.90 -5.56
C PRO A 118 -9.77 4.42 -5.72
N ARG A 119 -9.11 5.19 -4.85
CA ARG A 119 -9.21 6.66 -4.86
C ARG A 119 -8.33 7.28 -5.95
N GLU A 120 -7.28 6.57 -6.33
CA GLU A 120 -6.24 7.00 -7.24
C GLU A 120 -6.64 6.66 -8.68
N ALA A 121 -6.83 7.68 -9.53
CA ALA A 121 -7.24 7.50 -10.92
C ALA A 121 -6.25 6.64 -11.74
N ASP A 122 -4.95 6.83 -11.53
CA ASP A 122 -3.92 6.06 -12.23
C ASP A 122 -3.96 4.57 -11.81
N TYR A 123 -4.26 4.28 -10.54
CA TYR A 123 -4.39 2.90 -10.06
C TYR A 123 -5.67 2.24 -10.58
N LEU A 124 -6.80 2.97 -10.59
CA LEU A 124 -8.01 2.51 -11.27
C LEU A 124 -7.73 2.21 -12.75
N ALA A 125 -7.05 3.10 -13.47
CA ALA A 125 -6.72 2.89 -14.89
C ALA A 125 -5.87 1.63 -15.11
N TRP A 126 -4.92 1.37 -14.22
CA TRP A 126 -4.10 0.16 -14.23
C TRP A 126 -4.95 -1.10 -13.99
N LEU A 127 -5.80 -1.09 -12.95
CA LEU A 127 -6.68 -2.21 -12.63
C LEU A 127 -7.62 -2.54 -13.78
N LEU A 128 -8.26 -1.54 -14.38
CA LEU A 128 -9.20 -1.75 -15.49
C LEU A 128 -8.51 -2.39 -16.72
N ARG A 129 -7.27 -1.99 -17.01
CA ARG A 129 -6.46 -2.59 -18.08
C ARG A 129 -6.01 -4.01 -17.75
N TRP A 130 -5.65 -4.28 -16.50
CA TRP A 130 -5.34 -5.63 -16.04
C TRP A 130 -6.58 -6.54 -16.10
N VAL A 131 -7.74 -6.05 -15.66
CA VAL A 131 -9.03 -6.74 -15.71
C VAL A 131 -9.39 -7.16 -17.13
N ASN A 132 -9.10 -6.35 -18.14
CA ASN A 132 -9.32 -6.74 -19.54
C ASN A 132 -8.51 -7.97 -19.98
N GLY A 133 -7.41 -8.30 -19.32
CA GLY A 133 -6.68 -9.56 -19.54
C GLY A 133 -7.25 -10.73 -18.74
N ALA A 134 -7.74 -10.45 -17.53
CA ALA A 134 -8.26 -11.46 -16.60
C ALA A 134 -9.73 -11.84 -16.82
N LEU A 135 -10.52 -11.02 -17.50
CA LEU A 135 -11.94 -11.30 -17.74
C LEU A 135 -12.13 -12.24 -18.93
N ARG A 136 -12.98 -13.26 -18.76
CA ARG A 136 -13.45 -14.11 -19.87
C ARG A 136 -14.20 -13.27 -20.92
N PRO A 137 -14.31 -13.71 -22.19
CA PRO A 137 -14.97 -12.96 -23.25
C PRO A 137 -16.37 -12.45 -22.90
N ASP A 138 -17.18 -13.30 -22.25
CA ASP A 138 -18.55 -13.00 -21.82
C ASP A 138 -18.66 -12.63 -20.33
N GLY A 139 -17.52 -12.55 -19.64
CA GLY A 139 -17.48 -12.19 -18.23
C GLY A 139 -17.85 -10.73 -17.98
N ILE A 140 -18.19 -10.42 -16.74
CA ILE A 140 -18.50 -9.05 -16.31
C ILE A 140 -17.62 -8.60 -15.14
N MET A 141 -17.37 -7.30 -15.09
CA MET A 141 -16.81 -6.65 -13.91
C MET A 141 -17.88 -5.79 -13.25
N LEU A 142 -18.05 -5.95 -11.95
CA LEU A 142 -18.84 -5.07 -11.09
C LEU A 142 -17.87 -4.20 -10.27
N ALA A 143 -17.91 -2.90 -10.49
CA ALA A 143 -17.05 -1.94 -9.80
C ALA A 143 -17.88 -0.98 -8.95
N ALA A 144 -17.54 -0.75 -7.69
CA ALA A 144 -18.25 0.22 -6.86
C ALA A 144 -17.34 1.02 -5.92
N GLY A 145 -17.82 2.20 -5.57
CA GLY A 145 -17.17 3.05 -4.57
C GLY A 145 -18.16 4.04 -3.96
N MET A 146 -17.77 4.59 -2.81
CA MET A 146 -18.45 5.76 -2.24
C MET A 146 -18.20 6.96 -3.17
N ILE A 147 -19.25 7.69 -3.57
CA ILE A 147 -19.18 8.75 -4.58
C ILE A 147 -18.14 9.81 -4.21
N LYS A 148 -18.09 10.22 -2.94
CA LYS A 148 -17.10 11.17 -2.41
C LYS A 148 -15.64 10.67 -2.41
N HIS A 149 -15.42 9.43 -2.81
CA HIS A 149 -14.12 8.76 -2.81
C HIS A 149 -13.74 8.26 -4.20
N LEU A 150 -14.64 8.40 -5.18
CA LEU A 150 -14.31 8.13 -6.56
C LEU A 150 -13.30 9.18 -7.06
N PRO A 151 -12.30 8.78 -7.86
CA PRO A 151 -11.38 9.73 -8.48
C PRO A 151 -12.14 10.72 -9.37
N ASP A 152 -11.70 11.98 -9.41
CA ASP A 152 -12.35 13.06 -10.20
C ASP A 152 -12.50 12.68 -11.69
N ARG A 153 -11.53 11.96 -12.25
CA ARG A 153 -11.49 11.51 -13.65
C ARG A 153 -11.97 10.06 -13.85
N SER A 154 -12.70 9.51 -12.89
CA SER A 154 -13.13 8.11 -12.95
C SER A 154 -13.96 7.81 -14.20
N VAL A 155 -14.86 8.70 -14.62
CA VAL A 155 -15.68 8.54 -15.83
C VAL A 155 -14.82 8.32 -17.07
N ASP A 156 -13.83 9.19 -17.30
CA ASP A 156 -12.92 9.09 -18.44
C ASP A 156 -12.07 7.82 -18.37
N VAL A 157 -11.57 7.48 -17.18
CA VAL A 157 -10.78 6.26 -16.95
C VAL A 157 -11.58 5.00 -17.28
N PHE A 158 -12.86 4.94 -16.91
CA PHE A 158 -13.73 3.82 -17.28
C PHE A 158 -13.97 3.77 -18.80
N ALA A 159 -14.28 4.92 -19.41
CA ALA A 159 -14.54 5.01 -20.86
C ALA A 159 -13.32 4.61 -21.71
N ASP A 160 -12.12 4.98 -21.28
CA ASP A 160 -10.87 4.68 -21.97
C ASP A 160 -10.45 3.20 -21.86
N ALA A 161 -10.84 2.53 -20.78
CA ALA A 161 -10.33 1.21 -20.45
C ALA A 161 -11.31 0.07 -20.75
N VAL A 162 -12.59 0.22 -20.40
CA VAL A 162 -13.57 -0.89 -20.41
C VAL A 162 -14.86 -0.51 -21.12
N LYS A 163 -15.68 -1.49 -21.47
CA LYS A 163 -17.02 -1.23 -22.03
C LYS A 163 -18.02 -1.10 -20.89
N VAL A 164 -18.40 0.13 -20.54
CA VAL A 164 -19.43 0.38 -19.52
C VAL A 164 -20.78 -0.09 -20.05
N ARG A 165 -21.41 -1.05 -19.35
CA ARG A 165 -22.73 -1.60 -19.70
C ARG A 165 -23.84 -0.82 -19.02
N GLN A 166 -23.70 -0.61 -17.71
CA GLN A 166 -24.72 0.00 -16.89
C GLN A 166 -24.08 0.76 -15.74
N VAL A 167 -24.58 1.96 -15.47
CA VAL A 167 -24.26 2.74 -14.28
C VAL A 167 -25.47 2.67 -13.35
N GLY A 168 -25.29 2.06 -12.17
CA GLY A 168 -26.33 1.94 -11.17
C GLY A 168 -26.76 3.29 -10.59
N ARG A 169 -27.96 3.33 -10.00
CA ARG A 169 -28.41 4.51 -9.25
C ARG A 169 -27.54 4.72 -8.02
N ALA A 170 -27.43 5.97 -7.58
CA ALA A 170 -26.76 6.27 -6.31
C ALA A 170 -27.62 5.76 -5.14
N VAL A 171 -27.05 4.93 -4.28
CA VAL A 171 -27.69 4.39 -3.07
C VAL A 171 -26.75 4.61 -1.90
N LYS A 172 -27.24 5.22 -0.81
CA LYS A 172 -26.43 5.53 0.39
C LYS A 172 -25.08 6.21 0.06
N LYS A 173 -25.06 7.10 -0.93
CA LYS A 173 -23.86 7.79 -1.47
C LYS A 173 -22.80 6.87 -2.07
N ALA A 174 -23.14 5.64 -2.41
CA ALA A 174 -22.34 4.71 -3.18
C ALA A 174 -22.94 4.50 -4.58
N ARG A 175 -22.14 3.98 -5.50
CA ARG A 175 -22.56 3.67 -6.86
C ARG A 175 -21.82 2.43 -7.36
N VAL A 176 -22.55 1.54 -8.02
CA VAL A 176 -22.03 0.37 -8.73
C VAL A 176 -22.07 0.61 -10.24
N ILE A 177 -21.09 0.09 -10.95
CA ILE A 177 -20.92 0.18 -12.40
C ILE A 177 -20.67 -1.23 -12.92
N SER A 178 -21.46 -1.69 -13.87
CA SER A 178 -21.25 -2.94 -14.59
C SER A 178 -20.51 -2.67 -15.89
N CYS A 179 -19.44 -3.42 -16.12
CA CYS A 179 -18.60 -3.31 -17.30
C CYS A 179 -18.38 -4.68 -17.93
N SER A 180 -18.17 -4.73 -19.24
CA SER A 180 -17.58 -5.87 -19.94
C SER A 180 -16.17 -5.52 -20.44
N ARG A 181 -15.48 -6.55 -20.92
CA ARG A 181 -14.12 -6.47 -21.42
C ARG A 181 -13.96 -5.38 -22.50
N GLY A 182 -13.02 -4.47 -22.25
CA GLY A 182 -12.52 -3.50 -23.23
C GLY A 182 -11.33 -4.03 -24.03
N GLN A 183 -10.71 -3.16 -24.83
CA GLN A 183 -9.52 -3.48 -25.64
C GLN A 183 -8.22 -2.93 -25.02
N ALA A 184 -8.31 -2.06 -24.03
CA ALA A 184 -7.17 -1.45 -23.38
C ALA A 184 -6.36 -2.48 -22.58
N THR A 185 -5.07 -2.62 -22.85
CA THR A 185 -4.17 -3.53 -22.12
C THR A 185 -3.11 -2.76 -21.33
N LEU A 186 -2.34 -3.48 -20.51
CA LEU A 186 -1.15 -2.97 -19.83
C LEU A 186 0.09 -2.93 -20.74
N ASP A 187 0.05 -3.61 -21.88
CA ASP A 187 1.20 -3.72 -22.78
C ASP A 187 1.61 -2.33 -23.28
N ASN A 188 2.87 -1.97 -23.02
CA ASN A 188 3.44 -0.67 -23.36
C ASN A 188 2.64 0.54 -22.84
N TRP A 189 1.77 0.36 -21.84
CA TRP A 189 1.03 1.48 -21.29
C TRP A 189 1.97 2.38 -20.47
N PRO A 190 2.16 3.66 -20.85
CA PRO A 190 3.12 4.54 -20.18
C PRO A 190 2.70 4.87 -18.74
N GLY A 191 1.43 4.66 -18.39
CA GLY A 191 0.93 4.86 -17.03
C GLY A 191 1.44 3.83 -16.02
N THR A 192 1.97 2.69 -16.46
CA THR A 192 2.47 1.63 -15.56
C THR A 192 3.67 2.11 -14.76
N TRP A 193 4.63 2.79 -15.39
CA TRP A 193 5.84 3.28 -14.75
C TRP A 193 5.97 4.77 -14.98
N LYS A 194 5.89 5.55 -13.91
CA LYS A 194 6.18 6.98 -13.89
C LYS A 194 7.26 7.25 -12.88
N GLY A 195 7.98 8.35 -13.04
CA GLY A 195 9.17 8.56 -12.23
C GLY A 195 9.79 9.92 -12.40
N TYR A 196 10.92 10.09 -11.72
CA TYR A 196 11.75 11.27 -11.72
C TYR A 196 13.21 10.88 -11.46
N GLU A 197 14.12 11.82 -11.65
CA GLU A 197 15.53 11.64 -11.37
C GLU A 197 15.90 12.28 -10.03
N LEU A 198 16.62 11.54 -9.18
CA LEU A 198 17.24 12.07 -7.98
C LEU A 198 18.50 12.85 -8.37
N GLY A 199 18.35 14.15 -8.63
CA GLY A 199 19.43 15.03 -9.06
C GLY A 199 20.16 15.77 -7.92
N LYS A 200 21.17 16.58 -8.28
CA LYS A 200 22.06 17.36 -7.39
C LYS A 200 21.38 18.26 -6.33
N GLY A 201 20.06 18.50 -6.43
CA GLY A 201 19.28 19.31 -5.48
C GLY A 201 18.69 18.53 -4.29
N CYS A 202 18.90 17.22 -4.21
CA CYS A 202 18.40 16.40 -3.09
C CYS A 202 19.27 16.47 -1.82
N GLY A 203 20.42 17.15 -1.89
CA GLY A 203 21.32 17.32 -0.75
C GLY A 203 22.00 16.04 -0.27
N LEU A 204 21.88 14.93 -1.02
CA LEU A 204 22.65 13.72 -0.76
C LEU A 204 24.15 14.01 -0.94
N THR A 205 24.87 13.97 0.17
CA THR A 205 26.32 14.03 0.22
C THR A 205 26.87 12.65 0.57
N ALA A 206 28.06 12.31 0.11
CA ALA A 206 28.78 11.15 0.64
C ALA A 206 29.89 11.69 1.54
N GLY A 207 29.54 12.06 2.76
CA GLY A 207 30.48 12.49 3.78
C GLY A 207 31.50 13.57 3.39
N PRO A 208 32.50 13.80 4.25
CA PRO A 208 33.62 14.66 3.90
C PRO A 208 34.49 13.97 2.83
N GLY A 209 34.49 14.53 1.61
CA GLY A 209 35.45 14.16 0.56
C GLY A 209 35.05 13.00 -0.35
N ARG A 210 33.85 12.41 -0.24
CA ARG A 210 33.33 11.47 -1.25
C ARG A 210 32.16 12.10 -2.01
N ARG A 211 32.00 11.69 -3.27
CA ARG A 211 30.77 11.95 -4.03
C ARG A 211 29.88 10.73 -3.86
N PRO A 212 28.55 10.88 -3.68
CA PRO A 212 27.65 9.74 -3.75
C PRO A 212 27.88 8.98 -5.04
N GLU A 213 27.93 7.66 -4.97
CA GLU A 213 27.84 6.85 -6.18
C GLU A 213 26.46 7.10 -6.81
N ASN A 214 26.42 7.24 -8.15
CA ASN A 214 25.20 7.47 -8.93
C ASN A 214 24.41 8.76 -8.58
N LEU A 215 24.97 9.94 -8.92
CA LEU A 215 24.30 11.26 -8.84
C LEU A 215 23.15 11.49 -9.87
N GLY A 216 22.47 10.42 -10.29
CA GLY A 216 21.40 10.43 -11.30
C GLY A 216 20.49 9.19 -11.23
N ILE A 217 20.17 8.74 -10.00
CA ILE A 217 19.27 7.59 -9.81
C ILE A 217 17.90 7.94 -10.38
N ARG A 218 17.49 7.18 -11.41
CA ARG A 218 16.12 7.22 -11.92
C ARG A 218 15.23 6.38 -11.02
N VAL A 219 14.22 7.01 -10.44
CA VAL A 219 13.23 6.38 -9.60
C VAL A 219 11.95 6.27 -10.41
N ALA A 220 11.43 5.06 -10.58
CA ALA A 220 10.14 4.80 -11.18
C ALA A 220 9.22 4.09 -10.19
N ALA A 221 7.92 4.34 -10.26
CA ALA A 221 6.96 3.69 -9.40
C ALA A 221 5.63 3.38 -10.09
N MET A 222 5.01 2.30 -9.62
CA MET A 222 3.72 1.84 -10.07
C MET A 222 2.56 2.75 -9.59
N PRO A 223 1.35 2.63 -10.17
CA PRO A 223 0.26 3.59 -9.97
C PRO A 223 -0.26 3.79 -8.54
N ALA A 224 -0.23 2.75 -7.70
CA ALA A 224 -0.67 2.85 -6.31
C ALA A 224 0.37 3.51 -5.38
N VAL A 225 1.58 3.75 -5.87
CA VAL A 225 2.70 4.18 -5.01
C VAL A 225 2.68 5.69 -4.77
N PHE A 226 2.86 6.07 -3.50
CA PHE A 226 2.96 7.46 -3.07
C PHE A 226 4.10 8.21 -3.77
N ALA A 227 3.86 9.48 -4.10
CA ALA A 227 4.84 10.38 -4.70
C ALA A 227 5.55 9.79 -5.96
N ARG A 228 4.81 9.02 -6.79
CA ARG A 228 5.38 8.34 -7.97
C ARG A 228 5.97 9.27 -9.04
N GLU A 229 5.48 10.50 -9.20
CA GLU A 229 5.91 11.42 -10.27
C GLU A 229 6.96 12.44 -9.83
N LYS A 230 7.09 12.71 -8.53
CA LYS A 230 8.01 13.73 -7.99
C LYS A 230 8.47 13.35 -6.59
N LEU A 231 9.69 13.73 -6.24
CA LEU A 231 10.22 13.58 -4.89
C LEU A 231 9.30 14.26 -3.86
N ASP A 232 8.86 13.51 -2.86
CA ASP A 232 8.09 14.01 -1.74
C ASP A 232 8.88 15.09 -0.97
N ILE A 233 8.16 16.13 -0.52
CA ILE A 233 8.76 17.29 0.13
C ILE A 233 9.34 16.91 1.50
N GLY A 234 8.64 16.06 2.26
CA GLY A 234 9.14 15.57 3.55
C GLY A 234 10.39 14.73 3.36
N THR A 235 10.35 13.78 2.42
CA THR A 235 11.51 12.95 2.04
C THR A 235 12.69 13.82 1.62
N ARG A 236 12.46 14.85 0.79
CA ARG A 236 13.50 15.81 0.38
C ARG A 236 14.15 16.53 1.57
N LEU A 237 13.40 16.86 2.62
CA LEU A 237 13.94 17.47 3.84
C LEU A 237 14.82 16.48 4.62
N MET A 238 14.51 15.18 4.59
CA MET A 238 15.26 14.14 5.29
C MET A 238 16.55 13.72 4.58
N LEU A 239 16.59 13.75 3.24
CA LEU A 239 17.72 13.25 2.45
C LEU A 239 19.11 13.82 2.85
N PRO A 240 19.28 15.13 3.14
CA PRO A 240 20.59 15.67 3.56
C PRO A 240 21.16 15.06 4.85
N HIS A 241 20.30 14.48 5.68
CA HIS A 241 20.67 13.90 6.98
C HIS A 241 21.01 12.41 6.90
N LEU A 242 20.79 11.77 5.75
CA LEU A 242 21.07 10.34 5.57
C LEU A 242 22.55 10.01 5.68
N ALA A 243 23.44 10.85 5.13
CA ALA A 243 24.88 10.60 5.16
C ALA A 243 25.38 10.42 6.61
N ALA A 244 25.07 11.40 7.46
CA ALA A 244 25.42 11.39 8.88
C ALA A 244 24.76 10.23 9.65
N ALA A 245 23.57 9.78 9.23
CA ALA A 245 22.90 8.63 9.85
C ALA A 245 23.53 7.30 9.43
N ILE A 246 23.90 7.14 8.16
CA ILE A 246 24.30 5.86 7.56
C ILE A 246 25.82 5.61 7.69
N GLU A 247 26.67 6.63 7.51
CA GLU A 247 28.14 6.47 7.57
C GLU A 247 28.68 5.76 8.82
N PRO A 248 28.14 6.02 10.04
CA PRO A 248 28.63 5.35 11.24
C PRO A 248 28.23 3.88 11.37
N CYS A 249 27.37 3.36 10.49
CA CYS A 249 26.96 1.96 10.52
C CYS A 249 28.15 1.06 10.18
N ARG A 250 28.19 -0.15 10.75
CA ARG A 250 29.25 -1.12 10.41
C ARG A 250 29.12 -1.63 8.96
N SER A 251 30.18 -2.25 8.46
CA SER A 251 30.09 -3.03 7.22
C SER A 251 29.13 -4.21 7.40
N GLY A 252 28.23 -4.44 6.44
CA GLY A 252 27.15 -5.41 6.58
C GLY A 252 26.08 -5.04 7.61
N ALA A 253 25.99 -3.76 8.01
CA ALA A 253 24.92 -3.30 8.88
C ALA A 253 23.55 -3.52 8.24
N ARG A 254 22.58 -3.95 9.04
CA ARG A 254 21.19 -4.12 8.60
C ARG A 254 20.44 -2.80 8.71
N VAL A 255 19.94 -2.32 7.58
CA VAL A 255 19.19 -1.06 7.43
C VAL A 255 17.80 -1.39 6.90
N LEU A 256 16.77 -0.74 7.44
CA LEU A 256 15.40 -0.89 6.99
C LEU A 256 14.88 0.42 6.42
N ASP A 257 14.36 0.39 5.20
CA ASP A 257 13.45 1.40 4.65
C ASP A 257 12.01 0.95 4.93
N LEU A 258 11.39 1.56 5.95
CA LEU A 258 10.08 1.20 6.46
C LEU A 258 8.99 2.08 5.85
N ALA A 259 7.93 1.46 5.32
CA ALA A 259 6.97 2.12 4.43
C ALA A 259 7.69 2.73 3.21
N CYS A 260 8.45 1.89 2.51
CA CYS A 260 9.47 2.32 1.57
C CYS A 260 8.94 3.04 0.32
N GLY A 261 7.67 2.86 -0.05
CA GLY A 261 7.11 3.41 -1.28
C GLY A 261 7.94 3.00 -2.50
N ASN A 262 8.50 3.98 -3.21
CA ASN A 262 9.36 3.76 -4.37
C ASN A 262 10.84 3.45 -4.01
N GLY A 263 11.18 3.37 -2.72
CA GLY A 263 12.49 2.99 -2.20
C GLY A 263 13.52 4.11 -2.11
N VAL A 264 13.13 5.39 -2.28
CA VAL A 264 14.08 6.52 -2.32
C VAL A 264 15.01 6.58 -1.11
N LEU A 265 14.50 6.35 0.11
CA LEU A 265 15.32 6.42 1.32
C LEU A 265 16.36 5.30 1.34
N GLY A 266 15.96 4.08 0.97
CA GLY A 266 16.89 2.96 0.93
C GLY A 266 17.90 3.03 -0.22
N LEU A 267 17.50 3.51 -1.41
CA LEU A 267 18.42 3.79 -2.52
C LEU A 267 19.46 4.83 -2.13
N ALA A 268 19.03 5.88 -1.43
CA ALA A 268 19.90 6.90 -0.91
C ALA A 268 20.87 6.36 0.16
N ALA A 269 20.42 5.45 1.02
CA ALA A 269 21.29 4.77 1.99
C ALA A 269 22.37 3.91 1.30
N LEU A 270 22.01 3.17 0.24
CA LEU A 270 22.97 2.41 -0.57
C LEU A 270 23.98 3.33 -1.27
N ALA A 271 23.56 4.51 -1.75
CA ALA A 271 24.44 5.49 -2.36
C ALA A 271 25.51 6.05 -1.38
N VAL A 272 25.15 6.14 -0.10
CA VAL A 272 26.08 6.57 0.97
C VAL A 272 27.02 5.44 1.36
N LYS A 273 26.48 4.23 1.53
CA LYS A 273 27.22 3.08 2.06
C LYS A 273 26.81 1.79 1.32
N PRO A 274 27.49 1.43 0.21
CA PRO A 274 27.12 0.27 -0.62
C PRO A 274 27.23 -1.10 0.07
N ASP A 275 27.99 -1.20 1.16
CA ASP A 275 28.25 -2.45 1.89
C ASP A 275 27.23 -2.75 3.00
N ILE A 276 26.10 -2.02 3.09
CA ILE A 276 24.98 -2.35 3.99
C ILE A 276 24.12 -3.49 3.44
N GLU A 277 23.40 -4.15 4.34
CA GLU A 277 22.27 -5.02 4.00
C GLU A 277 20.98 -4.22 4.18
N ILE A 278 20.22 -4.03 3.11
CA ILE A 278 19.02 -3.21 3.15
C ILE A 278 17.74 -4.04 2.97
N THR A 279 16.74 -3.77 3.81
CA THR A 279 15.39 -4.30 3.67
C THR A 279 14.45 -3.16 3.29
N PHE A 280 13.64 -3.37 2.26
CA PHE A 280 12.53 -2.50 1.86
C PHE A 280 11.24 -3.17 2.29
N SER A 281 10.45 -2.49 3.13
CA SER A 281 9.20 -3.02 3.65
C SER A 281 8.05 -2.07 3.35
N ASP A 282 6.98 -2.59 2.75
CA ASP A 282 5.77 -1.84 2.51
C ASP A 282 4.52 -2.74 2.57
N VAL A 283 3.39 -2.11 2.89
CA VAL A 283 2.08 -2.76 2.86
C VAL A 283 1.57 -2.90 1.42
N SER A 284 2.04 -2.05 0.51
CA SER A 284 1.69 -2.09 -0.92
C SER A 284 2.65 -3.01 -1.67
N SER A 285 2.10 -4.02 -2.35
CA SER A 285 2.86 -4.86 -3.27
C SER A 285 3.42 -4.07 -4.47
N GLN A 286 2.73 -3.04 -4.94
CA GLN A 286 3.22 -2.12 -5.98
C GLN A 286 4.40 -1.26 -5.50
N ALA A 287 4.43 -0.87 -4.22
CA ALA A 287 5.58 -0.21 -3.61
C ALA A 287 6.79 -1.15 -3.58
N VAL A 288 6.59 -2.39 -3.11
CA VAL A 288 7.66 -3.40 -3.09
C VAL A 288 8.22 -3.68 -4.49
N LEU A 289 7.37 -3.84 -5.51
CA LEU A 289 7.79 -3.97 -6.91
C LEU A 289 8.59 -2.76 -7.40
N SER A 290 8.16 -1.55 -7.01
CA SER A 290 8.82 -0.30 -7.42
C SER A 290 10.20 -0.15 -6.77
N ALA A 291 10.31 -0.39 -5.46
CA ALA A 291 11.57 -0.37 -4.73
C ALA A 291 12.54 -1.42 -5.28
N SER A 292 12.06 -2.64 -5.55
CA SER A 292 12.87 -3.71 -6.15
C SER A 292 13.42 -3.34 -7.52
N ARG A 293 12.56 -2.87 -8.42
CA ARG A 293 12.97 -2.41 -9.76
C ARG A 293 14.02 -1.30 -9.67
N ASN A 294 13.82 -0.31 -8.81
CA ASN A 294 14.73 0.82 -8.69
C ASN A 294 16.08 0.40 -8.08
N GLN A 295 16.06 -0.48 -7.08
CA GLN A 295 17.28 -0.99 -6.46
C GLN A 295 18.11 -1.81 -7.44
N GLU A 296 17.48 -2.73 -8.18
CA GLU A 296 18.17 -3.55 -9.18
C GLU A 296 18.80 -2.69 -10.29
N ALA A 297 18.09 -1.65 -10.74
CA ALA A 297 18.60 -0.73 -11.75
C ALA A 297 19.74 0.17 -11.26
N ALA A 298 19.69 0.64 -10.01
CA ALA A 298 20.65 1.60 -9.49
C ALA A 298 21.87 0.96 -8.81
N PHE A 299 21.70 -0.21 -8.18
CA PHE A 299 22.70 -0.90 -7.37
C PHE A 299 22.66 -2.41 -7.60
N PRO A 300 22.94 -2.89 -8.83
CA PRO A 300 22.97 -4.31 -9.12
C PRO A 300 24.00 -5.01 -8.22
N GLY A 301 23.60 -6.09 -7.55
CA GLY A 301 24.46 -6.86 -6.63
C GLY A 301 24.49 -6.38 -5.18
N ALA A 302 23.80 -5.28 -4.85
CA ALA A 302 23.60 -4.90 -3.44
C ALA A 302 22.82 -5.98 -2.67
N ARG A 303 23.12 -6.13 -1.38
CA ARG A 303 22.40 -7.07 -0.49
C ARG A 303 21.05 -6.45 -0.10
N ALA A 304 20.04 -6.64 -0.95
CA ALA A 304 18.70 -6.07 -0.78
C ALA A 304 17.64 -7.16 -0.55
N PHE A 305 16.71 -6.88 0.36
CA PHE A 305 15.57 -7.74 0.70
C PHE A 305 14.26 -6.95 0.59
N PHE A 306 13.18 -7.63 0.23
CA PHE A 306 11.89 -7.01 -0.06
C PHE A 306 10.78 -7.71 0.72
N ALA A 307 10.02 -6.95 1.50
CA ALA A 307 8.97 -7.46 2.36
C ALA A 307 7.63 -6.77 2.06
N HIS A 308 6.66 -7.56 1.60
CA HIS A 308 5.26 -7.15 1.55
C HIS A 308 4.62 -7.43 2.91
N SER A 309 4.64 -6.44 3.79
CA SER A 309 4.30 -6.59 5.21
C SER A 309 3.65 -5.35 5.81
N ASP A 310 2.82 -5.55 6.83
CA ASP A 310 2.32 -4.45 7.68
C ASP A 310 3.38 -4.02 8.69
N GLY A 311 4.32 -3.21 8.20
CA GLY A 311 5.47 -2.76 8.95
C GLY A 311 6.52 -3.86 9.11
N ILE A 312 7.10 -4.01 10.31
CA ILE A 312 8.24 -4.91 10.53
C ILE A 312 7.77 -6.33 10.90
N ALA A 313 8.23 -7.33 10.14
CA ALA A 313 7.91 -8.74 10.42
C ALA A 313 8.43 -9.15 11.81
N SER A 314 7.63 -9.92 12.54
CA SER A 314 7.88 -10.28 13.95
C SER A 314 9.14 -11.12 14.18
N ASN A 315 9.61 -11.82 13.16
CA ASN A 315 10.82 -12.64 13.16
C ASN A 315 12.04 -11.90 12.54
N SER A 316 11.94 -10.59 12.34
CA SER A 316 13.07 -9.81 11.84
C SER A 316 14.15 -9.73 12.91
N GLU A 317 15.39 -10.01 12.51
CA GLU A 317 16.55 -9.65 13.34
C GLU A 317 16.60 -8.12 13.52
N PRO A 318 17.25 -7.58 14.58
CA PRO A 318 17.32 -6.14 14.81
C PRO A 318 18.15 -5.34 13.78
N PHE A 319 17.76 -4.10 13.52
CA PHE A 319 18.39 -3.18 12.57
C PHE A 319 19.30 -2.15 13.27
N GLU A 320 20.37 -1.73 12.62
CA GLU A 320 21.19 -0.59 13.07
C GLU A 320 20.56 0.75 12.68
N ARG A 321 19.82 0.78 11.57
CA ARG A 321 19.06 1.95 11.13
C ARG A 321 17.69 1.55 10.62
N ILE A 322 16.70 2.35 10.99
CA ILE A 322 15.37 2.34 10.38
C ILE A 322 15.13 3.72 9.82
N LEU A 323 14.78 3.80 8.54
CA LEU A 323 14.42 5.01 7.81
C LEU A 323 12.90 5.01 7.63
N LEU A 324 12.23 6.12 7.91
CA LEU A 324 10.77 6.16 7.88
C LEU A 324 10.22 7.52 7.43
N ASN A 325 9.38 7.49 6.41
CA ASN A 325 8.41 8.54 6.13
C ASN A 325 7.01 7.93 6.26
N PRO A 326 6.37 8.00 7.44
CA PRO A 326 5.17 7.24 7.72
C PRO A 326 3.98 7.77 6.91
N PRO A 327 3.05 6.91 6.46
CA PRO A 327 1.83 7.37 5.81
C PRO A 327 0.98 8.19 6.79
N PHE A 328 0.37 9.26 6.30
CA PHE A 328 -0.43 10.19 7.10
C PHE A 328 -1.95 10.05 6.87
N HIS A 329 -2.36 9.18 5.93
CA HIS A 329 -3.77 8.87 5.62
C HIS A 329 -3.97 7.37 5.41
N GLU A 330 -5.05 6.80 5.97
CA GLU A 330 -5.54 5.45 5.62
C GLU A 330 -6.94 5.55 5.05
N GLY A 331 -7.13 5.21 3.78
CA GLY A 331 -8.47 5.19 3.17
C GLY A 331 -9.21 6.54 3.31
N GLY A 332 -8.49 7.66 3.29
CA GLY A 332 -9.04 9.02 3.45
C GLY A 332 -9.31 9.45 4.90
N VAL A 333 -8.92 8.66 5.89
CA VAL A 333 -8.96 9.03 7.31
C VAL A 333 -7.57 9.48 7.73
N VAL A 334 -7.48 10.69 8.28
CA VAL A 334 -6.26 11.18 8.94
C VAL A 334 -6.20 10.53 10.32
N GLY A 335 -5.14 9.79 10.62
CA GLY A 335 -4.98 9.15 11.92
C GLY A 335 -3.52 8.80 12.20
N ASP A 336 -3.12 8.98 13.46
CA ASP A 336 -1.76 8.67 13.92
C ASP A 336 -1.55 7.17 14.24
N HIS A 337 -2.59 6.34 14.15
CA HIS A 337 -2.55 4.93 14.58
C HIS A 337 -1.56 4.11 13.77
N ILE A 338 -1.41 4.36 12.46
CA ILE A 338 -0.38 3.70 11.64
C ILE A 338 1.01 4.14 12.11
N ALA A 339 1.25 5.44 12.20
CA ALA A 339 2.54 5.97 12.62
C ALA A 339 2.93 5.45 14.02
N LEU A 340 2.00 5.45 14.98
CA LEU A 340 2.21 4.89 16.33
C LEU A 340 2.60 3.41 16.31
N ARG A 341 1.90 2.59 15.51
CA ARG A 341 2.24 1.17 15.34
C ARG A 341 3.64 1.00 14.76
N LEU A 342 3.99 1.78 13.72
CA LEU A 342 5.32 1.74 13.12
C LEU A 342 6.41 2.20 14.09
N PHE A 343 6.15 3.19 14.94
CA PHE A 343 7.10 3.63 15.98
C PHE A 343 7.33 2.55 17.03
N GLU A 344 6.27 1.86 17.45
CA GLU A 344 6.36 0.74 18.38
C GLU A 344 7.15 -0.44 17.79
N GLN A 345 6.85 -0.82 16.55
CA GLN A 345 7.59 -1.87 15.85
C GLN A 345 9.06 -1.46 15.68
N ALA A 346 9.33 -0.23 15.25
CA ALA A 346 10.69 0.27 15.09
C ALA A 346 11.48 0.22 16.42
N SER A 347 10.90 0.65 17.53
CA SER A 347 11.61 0.64 18.84
C SER A 347 11.94 -0.78 19.33
N ARG A 348 11.14 -1.78 18.94
CA ARG A 348 11.36 -3.19 19.28
C ARG A 348 12.39 -3.87 18.37
N ASN A 349 12.63 -3.32 17.18
CA ASN A 349 13.48 -3.91 16.14
C ASN A 349 14.78 -3.14 15.88
N LEU A 350 15.18 -2.23 16.78
CA LEU A 350 16.51 -1.63 16.74
C LEU A 350 17.50 -2.45 17.56
N THR A 351 18.73 -2.55 17.08
CA THR A 351 19.89 -2.95 17.89
C THR A 351 20.07 -1.99 19.07
N ARG A 352 20.88 -2.37 20.06
CA ARG A 352 21.16 -1.54 21.24
C ARG A 352 21.71 -0.14 20.91
N THR A 353 22.47 -0.02 19.82
CA THR A 353 23.00 1.26 19.31
C THR A 353 22.26 1.76 18.07
N GLY A 354 21.16 1.10 17.71
CA GLY A 354 20.39 1.37 16.53
C GLY A 354 19.56 2.64 16.68
N ARG A 355 19.26 3.28 15.55
CA ARG A 355 18.51 4.54 15.51
C ARG A 355 17.46 4.56 14.42
N LEU A 356 16.32 5.15 14.73
CA LEU A 356 15.31 5.56 13.76
C LEU A 356 15.68 6.96 13.26
N LEU A 357 15.70 7.16 11.94
CA LEU A 357 15.66 8.48 11.31
C LEU A 357 14.34 8.60 10.56
N MET A 358 13.57 9.63 10.84
CA MET A 358 12.26 9.80 10.22
C MET A 358 11.92 11.24 9.93
N VAL A 359 10.99 11.43 8.99
CA VAL A 359 10.33 12.72 8.76
C VAL A 359 8.85 12.59 9.05
N GLY A 360 8.22 13.66 9.52
CA GLY A 360 6.77 13.70 9.67
C GLY A 360 6.22 15.10 9.60
N ASN A 361 4.90 15.19 9.39
CA ASN A 361 4.20 16.46 9.34
C ASN A 361 4.27 17.18 10.70
N ARG A 362 4.63 18.48 10.68
CA ARG A 362 4.79 19.31 11.88
C ARG A 362 3.52 19.35 12.74
N HIS A 363 2.35 19.44 12.11
CA HIS A 363 1.06 19.54 12.80
C HIS A 363 0.68 18.27 13.59
N LEU A 364 1.29 17.12 13.29
CA LEU A 364 1.04 15.86 14.01
C LEU A 364 1.86 15.75 15.31
N GLY A 365 2.88 16.60 15.50
CA GLY A 365 3.60 16.67 16.77
C GLY A 365 4.28 15.36 17.21
N TYR A 366 4.84 14.59 16.27
CA TYR A 366 5.38 13.24 16.53
C TYR A 366 6.44 13.13 17.63
N HIS A 367 7.12 14.22 18.01
CA HIS A 367 8.02 14.23 19.18
C HIS A 367 7.37 13.69 20.46
N ARG A 368 6.04 13.87 20.66
CA ARG A 368 5.31 13.33 21.82
C ARG A 368 5.07 11.84 21.67
N SER A 369 4.61 11.43 20.49
CA SER A 369 4.31 10.04 20.15
C SER A 369 5.55 9.15 20.19
N LEU A 370 6.69 9.64 19.67
CA LEU A 370 7.96 8.93 19.69
C LEU A 370 8.45 8.67 21.13
N ARG A 371 8.29 9.63 22.05
CA ARG A 371 8.69 9.49 23.46
C ARG A 371 7.93 8.39 24.21
N ARG A 372 6.83 7.86 23.66
CA ARG A 372 6.13 6.70 24.23
C ARG A 372 6.92 5.40 24.02
N PHE A 373 7.73 5.33 22.96
CA PHE A 373 8.40 4.11 22.51
C PHE A 373 9.93 4.20 22.54
N PHE A 374 10.48 5.42 22.49
CA PHE A 374 11.91 5.70 22.50
C PHE A 374 12.27 6.55 23.73
N SER A 375 13.35 6.20 24.42
CA SER A 375 13.82 6.97 25.59
C SER A 375 14.56 8.25 25.19
N GLN A 376 15.06 8.32 23.95
CA GLN A 376 15.71 9.51 23.40
C GLN A 376 15.08 9.88 22.06
N VAL A 377 14.73 11.16 21.90
CA VAL A 377 14.16 11.74 20.68
C VAL A 377 14.80 13.10 20.43
N ARG A 378 15.42 13.27 19.27
CA ARG A 378 16.12 14.48 18.85
C ARG A 378 15.51 15.02 17.57
N GLN A 379 15.17 16.30 17.54
CA GLN A 379 14.86 16.99 16.29
C GLN A 379 16.19 17.30 15.58
N VAL A 380 16.33 16.82 14.35
CA VAL A 380 17.54 16.99 13.53
C VAL A 380 17.40 18.22 12.64
N ASP A 381 16.22 18.42 12.06
CA ASP A 381 15.92 19.53 11.16
C ASP A 381 14.41 19.78 11.12
N ALA A 382 13.99 20.93 10.61
CA ALA A 382 12.58 21.25 10.42
C ALA A 382 12.37 22.40 9.44
N ASP A 383 11.24 22.34 8.72
CA ASP A 383 10.69 23.47 7.96
C ASP A 383 9.27 23.79 8.47
N PRO A 384 8.54 24.76 7.88
CA PRO A 384 7.17 25.08 8.32
C PRO A 384 6.17 23.91 8.25
N LYS A 385 6.39 22.90 7.41
CA LYS A 385 5.48 21.78 7.16
C LYS A 385 5.93 20.46 7.76
N PHE A 386 7.23 20.20 7.83
CA PHE A 386 7.83 18.92 8.19
C PHE A 386 8.90 19.07 9.26
N VAL A 387 9.12 18.00 10.01
CA VAL A 387 10.17 17.89 11.02
C VAL A 387 10.89 16.56 10.85
N VAL A 388 12.22 16.59 10.86
CA VAL A 388 13.08 15.41 10.84
C VAL A 388 13.48 15.06 12.27
N PHE A 389 13.26 13.82 12.67
CA PHE A 389 13.58 13.29 13.99
C PHE A 389 14.56 12.13 13.90
N GLU A 390 15.40 12.03 14.92
CA GLU A 390 16.15 10.82 15.23
C GLU A 390 15.68 10.30 16.60
N ALA A 391 15.49 8.99 16.74
CA ALA A 391 15.05 8.38 17.98
C ALA A 391 15.76 7.03 18.25
N TRP A 392 16.06 6.74 19.52
CA TRP A 392 16.74 5.50 19.91
C TRP A 392 16.41 5.08 21.35
N ARG A 393 16.78 3.84 21.69
CA ARG A 393 16.73 3.31 23.05
C ARG A 393 18.12 3.48 23.65
N GLY A 394 18.16 4.11 24.83
CA GLY A 394 19.39 4.43 25.57
C GLY A 394 20.19 3.22 26.00
#